data_AF-A0A7C8HXE4-F1
#
_entry.id   AF-A0A7C8HXE4-F1
#
_cell.length_a   1.000
_cell.length_b   1.000
_cell.length_c   1.000
_cell.angle_alpha   90.00
_cell.angle_beta   90.00
_cell.angle_gamma   90.00
#
_symmetry.space_group_name_H-M   'P 1'
#
loop_
_entity.id
_entity.type
_entity.pdbx_description
1 polymer ?
#
loop_
_entity_poly.entity_id
_entity_poly.type
_entity_poly.pdbx_seq_one_letter_code
_entity_poly.pdbx_strand_id
1 'polypeptide(L)'
;MGHAGAGHVHSHSGFIQDDTAGFAVTVTLMAQAYPVNTTVKTVTVEGDWFTVTTEDGGAGKAHARRGITPYEAELALRTVGADAIFNQQIVLEAFGRIYGQGVSEVPVALQTALCHAVMNTFLAKYPENFVYEDESLAGTCGGCLGTVLTIDGHPVSVMATLNAATGGTGPIEDAEGNLAYGGKGVAMQRLGLDKLPTIVLESKAYVPAACSELSADVLWVRYNEEADNPVVGKALCCGAHDASVVTMCSNTAYPRGGKELETMTHQLGERIAELGVALSAAQSSVEKVSLIGELAVLVSQDAGGVTFMSSALNTLVGGGGLQPGMAAVLSMAVSGVNIRRWHIPAVSPMDVRQYLRVVTAATPHLVANIDEATQLVRARQILMPPDTF
;
A
#
# COMPACT_ATOMS: atom_id res chain seq x y z
N MET A 1 11.17 3.11 -1.06
CA MET A 1 10.00 3.45 -0.21
C MET A 1 8.94 2.40 -0.44
N GLY A 2 8.12 2.08 0.55
CA GLY A 2 6.98 1.18 0.37
C GLY A 2 5.90 1.46 1.39
N HIS A 3 4.66 1.09 1.07
CA HIS A 3 3.51 1.46 1.87
C HIS A 3 2.59 0.30 2.23
N ALA A 4 1.67 0.59 3.15
CA ALA A 4 0.53 -0.23 3.50
C ALA A 4 -0.75 0.59 3.33
N GLY A 5 -1.53 0.27 2.30
CA GLY A 5 -2.91 0.74 2.13
C GLY A 5 -3.85 -0.09 3.01
N ALA A 6 -4.16 0.40 4.22
CA ALA A 6 -4.95 -0.38 5.18
C ALA A 6 -6.38 -0.62 4.66
N GLY A 7 -6.71 -1.89 4.41
CA GLY A 7 -7.97 -2.32 3.82
C GLY A 7 -8.07 -2.15 2.30
N HIS A 8 -7.00 -1.74 1.61
CA HIS A 8 -7.02 -1.55 0.17
C HIS A 8 -6.90 -2.88 -0.59
N VAL A 9 -8.02 -3.58 -0.73
CA VAL A 9 -8.01 -4.92 -1.32
C VAL A 9 -8.52 -4.93 -2.75
N HIS A 10 -9.57 -4.19 -3.05
CA HIS A 10 -10.21 -4.20 -4.35
C HIS A 10 -10.13 -2.84 -5.01
N SER A 11 -10.07 -2.87 -6.33
CA SER A 11 -10.21 -1.70 -7.18
C SER A 11 -11.04 -2.07 -8.41
N HIS A 12 -11.28 -1.09 -9.27
CA HIS A 12 -12.07 -1.22 -10.47
C HIS A 12 -11.50 -2.29 -11.44
N SER A 13 -12.34 -2.74 -12.39
CA SER A 13 -11.94 -3.69 -13.44
C SER A 13 -11.40 -5.03 -12.90
N GLY A 14 -11.85 -5.45 -11.71
CA GLY A 14 -11.47 -6.73 -11.11
C GLY A 14 -10.04 -6.78 -10.58
N PHE A 15 -9.43 -5.62 -10.33
CA PHE A 15 -8.14 -5.51 -9.67
C PHE A 15 -8.26 -5.91 -8.18
N ILE A 16 -7.34 -6.76 -7.70
CA ILE A 16 -7.35 -7.25 -6.32
C ILE A 16 -5.91 -7.29 -5.79
N GLN A 17 -5.65 -6.80 -4.59
CA GLN A 17 -4.29 -6.70 -4.06
C GLN A 17 -4.13 -6.96 -2.56
N ASP A 18 -2.90 -7.27 -2.19
CA ASP A 18 -2.34 -7.00 -0.88
C ASP A 18 -1.45 -5.78 -1.02
N ASP A 19 -1.99 -4.65 -0.57
CA ASP A 19 -1.37 -3.34 -0.68
C ASP A 19 -0.37 -3.05 0.43
N THR A 20 0.07 -4.08 1.14
CA THR A 20 1.04 -3.97 2.23
C THR A 20 2.39 -4.58 1.92
N ALA A 21 2.57 -5.09 0.69
CA ALA A 21 3.82 -5.67 0.23
C ALA A 21 4.99 -4.67 0.38
N GLY A 22 4.77 -3.42 -0.02
CA GLY A 22 5.78 -2.36 0.07
C GLY A 22 6.25 -2.10 1.50
N PHE A 23 5.30 -1.99 2.42
CA PHE A 23 5.55 -1.84 3.85
C PHE A 23 6.34 -3.04 4.37
N ALA A 24 5.85 -4.27 4.13
CA ALA A 24 6.46 -5.49 4.63
C ALA A 24 7.92 -5.64 4.17
N VAL A 25 8.21 -5.36 2.90
CA VAL A 25 9.57 -5.38 2.36
C VAL A 25 10.44 -4.32 3.02
N THR A 26 9.93 -3.10 3.16
CA THR A 26 10.71 -1.98 3.69
C THR A 26 11.05 -2.19 5.16
N VAL A 27 10.08 -2.59 5.99
CA VAL A 27 10.34 -2.86 7.42
C VAL A 27 11.21 -4.09 7.62
N THR A 28 11.10 -5.11 6.76
CA THR A 28 12.02 -6.26 6.79
C THR A 28 13.45 -5.84 6.45
N LEU A 29 13.63 -4.97 5.45
CA LEU A 29 14.94 -4.41 5.12
C LEU A 29 15.52 -3.61 6.29
N MET A 30 14.71 -2.78 6.96
CA MET A 30 15.12 -2.08 8.18
C MET A 30 15.51 -3.06 9.30
N ALA A 31 14.74 -4.14 9.50
CA ALA A 31 15.01 -5.16 10.52
C ALA A 31 16.32 -5.93 10.29
N GLN A 32 16.82 -6.02 9.05
CA GLN A 32 18.13 -6.61 8.78
C GLN A 32 19.29 -5.77 9.35
N ALA A 33 19.15 -4.44 9.37
CA ALA A 33 20.14 -3.53 9.93
C ALA A 33 19.88 -3.20 11.41
N TYR A 34 18.61 -3.16 11.81
CA TYR A 34 18.13 -2.82 13.14
C TYR A 34 17.22 -3.94 13.65
N PRO A 35 17.77 -5.07 14.15
CA PRO A 35 16.97 -6.23 14.51
C PRO A 35 15.91 -5.93 15.56
N VAL A 36 14.65 -6.21 15.23
CA VAL A 36 13.46 -6.09 16.09
C VAL A 36 12.65 -7.38 16.07
N ASN A 37 11.90 -7.65 17.13
CA ASN A 37 10.87 -8.68 17.18
C ASN A 37 9.48 -8.05 17.12
N THR A 38 8.88 -8.12 15.93
CA THR A 38 7.54 -7.59 15.60
C THR A 38 6.42 -8.60 15.83
N THR A 39 6.72 -9.74 16.49
CA THR A 39 5.70 -10.71 16.87
C THR A 39 4.66 -10.04 17.76
N VAL A 40 3.38 -10.22 17.43
CA VAL A 40 2.25 -9.70 18.22
C VAL A 40 2.25 -10.38 19.58
N LYS A 41 2.48 -9.59 20.63
CA LYS A 41 2.50 -10.04 22.01
C LYS A 41 1.11 -9.99 22.64
N THR A 42 0.40 -8.88 22.46
CA THR A 42 -0.97 -8.74 22.96
C THR A 42 -1.86 -8.00 21.96
N VAL A 43 -3.14 -8.35 21.98
CA VAL A 43 -4.21 -7.56 21.40
C VAL A 43 -5.23 -7.33 22.50
N THR A 44 -5.53 -6.06 22.81
CA THR A 44 -6.58 -5.69 23.75
C THR A 44 -7.64 -4.87 23.05
N VAL A 45 -8.89 -5.02 23.51
CA VAL A 45 -10.04 -4.28 22.99
C VAL A 45 -10.68 -3.52 24.14
N GLU A 46 -10.76 -2.19 24.00
CA GLU A 46 -11.40 -1.29 24.95
C GLU A 46 -12.41 -0.41 24.21
N GLY A 47 -13.70 -0.71 24.39
CA GLY A 47 -14.75 -0.12 23.57
C GLY A 47 -14.54 -0.46 22.10
N ASP A 48 -14.38 0.56 21.27
CA ASP A 48 -14.23 0.43 19.82
C ASP A 48 -12.77 0.41 19.36
N TRP A 49 -11.82 0.37 20.31
CA TRP A 49 -10.38 0.48 20.05
C TRP A 49 -9.66 -0.85 20.17
N PHE A 50 -8.84 -1.18 19.17
CA PHE A 50 -7.74 -2.12 19.31
C PHE A 50 -6.51 -1.42 19.87
N THR A 51 -5.82 -2.08 20.79
CA THR A 51 -4.42 -1.80 21.12
C THR A 51 -3.62 -3.07 20.89
N VAL A 52 -2.60 -2.99 20.04
CA VAL A 52 -1.69 -4.08 19.72
C VAL A 52 -0.32 -3.76 20.30
N THR A 53 0.33 -4.73 20.93
CA THR A 53 1.74 -4.61 21.33
C THR A 53 2.59 -5.72 20.70
N THR A 54 3.85 -5.41 20.38
CA THR A 54 4.84 -6.38 19.91
C THR A 54 5.77 -6.82 21.04
N GLU A 55 6.52 -7.90 20.80
CA GLU A 55 7.49 -8.42 21.78
C GLU A 55 8.57 -7.41 22.18
N ASP A 56 9.05 -6.61 21.23
CA ASP A 56 10.02 -5.54 21.48
C ASP A 56 9.38 -4.20 21.90
N GLY A 57 8.11 -4.21 22.30
CA GLY A 57 7.46 -3.10 23.01
C GLY A 57 6.86 -2.01 22.11
N GLY A 58 6.82 -2.22 20.79
CA GLY A 58 6.04 -1.35 19.90
C GLY A 58 4.56 -1.46 20.22
N ALA A 59 3.84 -0.33 20.17
CA ALA A 59 2.41 -0.29 20.45
C ALA A 59 1.67 0.45 19.33
N GLY A 60 0.55 -0.07 18.88
CA GLY A 60 -0.30 0.57 17.87
C GLY A 60 -1.76 0.56 18.28
N LYS A 61 -2.50 1.60 17.86
CA LYS A 61 -3.91 1.78 18.20
C LYS A 61 -4.72 2.22 17.00
N ALA A 62 -5.92 1.70 16.89
CA ALA A 62 -6.91 2.14 15.91
C ALA A 62 -8.31 1.73 16.37
N HIS A 63 -9.35 2.39 15.85
CA HIS A 63 -10.74 2.08 16.18
C HIS A 63 -11.56 1.75 14.95
N ALA A 64 -12.61 0.94 15.16
CA ALA A 64 -13.64 0.67 14.17
C ALA A 64 -14.84 1.60 14.38
N ARG A 65 -15.35 2.22 13.31
CA ARG A 65 -16.44 3.20 13.40
C ARG A 65 -17.74 2.61 13.95
N ARG A 66 -18.07 1.36 13.61
CA ARG A 66 -19.28 0.64 14.10
C ARG A 66 -19.04 -0.18 15.36
N GLY A 67 -17.91 0.03 16.03
CA GLY A 67 -17.52 -0.68 17.23
C GLY A 67 -16.99 -2.09 16.98
N ILE A 68 -16.64 -2.76 18.09
CA ILE A 68 -16.04 -4.11 18.08
C ILE A 68 -16.86 -5.00 19.00
N THR A 69 -17.39 -6.10 18.48
CA THR A 69 -18.11 -7.10 19.28
C THR A 69 -17.15 -8.01 20.05
N PRO A 70 -17.60 -8.66 21.14
CA PRO A 70 -16.76 -9.63 21.86
C PRO A 70 -16.25 -10.79 20.99
N TYR A 71 -17.03 -11.25 20.00
CA TYR A 71 -16.60 -12.32 19.09
C TYR A 71 -15.53 -11.84 18.10
N GLU A 72 -15.64 -10.61 17.63
CA GLU A 72 -14.60 -10.01 16.79
C GLU A 72 -13.30 -9.78 17.58
N ALA A 73 -13.41 -9.38 18.85
CA ALA A 73 -12.27 -9.29 19.75
C ALA A 73 -11.61 -10.67 19.96
N GLU A 74 -12.40 -11.73 20.11
CA GLU A 74 -11.89 -13.11 20.18
C GLU A 74 -11.18 -13.55 18.90
N LEU A 75 -11.73 -13.23 17.72
CA LEU A 75 -11.07 -13.50 16.44
C LEU A 75 -9.73 -12.76 16.32
N ALA A 76 -9.67 -11.51 16.75
CA ALA A 76 -8.45 -10.71 16.72
C ALA A 76 -7.31 -11.33 17.54
N LEU A 77 -7.61 -12.07 18.62
CA LEU A 77 -6.61 -12.78 19.43
C LEU A 77 -5.85 -13.86 18.63
N ARG A 78 -6.37 -14.34 17.50
CA ARG A 78 -5.67 -15.29 16.61
C ARG A 78 -4.40 -14.70 15.99
N THR A 79 -4.27 -13.37 15.98
CA THR A 79 -3.05 -12.70 15.50
C THR A 79 -1.91 -12.76 16.52
N VAL A 80 -2.18 -13.05 17.80
CA VAL A 80 -1.15 -13.17 18.85
C VAL A 80 -0.19 -14.31 18.51
N GLY A 81 1.11 -14.02 18.58
CA GLY A 81 2.17 -14.93 18.19
C GLY A 81 2.53 -14.92 16.70
N ALA A 82 1.77 -14.21 15.86
CA ALA A 82 2.11 -13.98 14.46
C ALA A 82 2.98 -12.73 14.30
N ASP A 83 3.71 -12.64 13.19
CA ASP A 83 4.56 -11.48 12.89
C ASP A 83 3.73 -10.35 12.27
N ALA A 84 3.67 -9.20 12.96
CA ALA A 84 2.87 -8.04 12.56
C ALA A 84 3.34 -7.39 11.24
N ILE A 85 4.53 -7.73 10.74
CA ILE A 85 5.00 -7.31 9.41
C ILE A 85 4.01 -7.77 8.32
N PHE A 86 3.45 -8.98 8.45
CA PHE A 86 2.50 -9.57 7.50
C PHE A 86 1.04 -9.24 7.88
N ASN A 87 0.80 -7.97 8.24
CA ASN A 87 -0.45 -7.48 8.84
C ASN A 87 -1.72 -7.87 8.06
N GLN A 88 -1.76 -7.75 6.73
CA GLN A 88 -2.92 -8.16 5.94
C GLN A 88 -3.15 -9.67 6.02
N GLN A 89 -2.08 -10.47 5.87
CA GLN A 89 -2.15 -11.93 5.93
C GLN A 89 -2.73 -12.40 7.26
N ILE A 90 -2.21 -11.92 8.38
CA ILE A 90 -2.65 -12.38 9.71
C ILE A 90 -4.07 -11.91 10.05
N VAL A 91 -4.50 -10.76 9.51
CA VAL A 91 -5.90 -10.31 9.60
C VAL A 91 -6.81 -11.21 8.76
N LEU A 92 -6.39 -11.60 7.55
CA LEU A 92 -7.12 -12.58 6.73
C LEU A 92 -7.21 -13.95 7.40
N GLU A 93 -6.16 -14.41 8.07
CA GLU A 93 -6.19 -15.66 8.84
C GLU A 93 -7.15 -15.58 10.05
N ALA A 94 -7.23 -14.43 10.69
CA ALA A 94 -8.12 -14.20 11.83
C ALA A 94 -9.61 -14.11 11.42
N PHE A 95 -9.92 -13.29 10.42
CA PHE A 95 -11.30 -12.92 10.05
C PHE A 95 -11.82 -13.55 8.75
N GLY A 96 -10.94 -14.13 7.93
CA GLY A 96 -11.25 -14.77 6.65
C GLY A 96 -11.34 -13.82 5.46
N ARG A 97 -11.70 -12.54 5.66
CA ARG A 97 -11.71 -11.50 4.62
C ARG A 97 -11.38 -10.12 5.21
N ILE A 98 -10.92 -9.23 4.34
CA ILE A 98 -10.74 -7.81 4.61
C ILE A 98 -11.20 -7.01 3.39
N TYR A 99 -11.94 -5.94 3.63
CA TYR A 99 -12.44 -5.01 2.62
C TYR A 99 -12.42 -3.61 3.21
N GLY A 100 -11.88 -2.66 2.46
CA GLY A 100 -11.93 -1.24 2.76
C GLY A 100 -13.33 -0.65 2.52
N GLN A 101 -13.38 0.65 2.23
CA GLN A 101 -14.58 1.42 1.91
C GLN A 101 -15.68 1.31 3.00
N GLY A 102 -15.27 1.11 4.26
CA GLY A 102 -16.16 0.93 5.39
C GLY A 102 -16.91 -0.40 5.42
N VAL A 103 -16.50 -1.39 4.63
CA VAL A 103 -17.16 -2.70 4.57
C VAL A 103 -16.73 -3.57 5.75
N SER A 104 -15.42 -3.82 5.91
CA SER A 104 -14.86 -4.64 7.00
C SER A 104 -14.06 -3.81 8.00
N GLU A 105 -14.72 -2.84 8.64
CA GLU A 105 -14.07 -1.86 9.53
C GLU A 105 -13.24 -2.45 10.65
N VAL A 106 -13.67 -3.57 11.23
CA VAL A 106 -12.97 -4.24 12.34
C VAL A 106 -11.65 -4.86 11.87
N PRO A 107 -11.62 -5.73 10.83
CA PRO A 107 -10.36 -6.19 10.22
C PRO A 107 -9.41 -5.05 9.82
N VAL A 108 -9.93 -3.97 9.20
CA VAL A 108 -9.12 -2.84 8.77
C VAL A 108 -8.55 -2.07 9.97
N ALA A 109 -9.34 -1.85 11.02
CA ALA A 109 -8.84 -1.21 12.24
C ALA A 109 -7.73 -2.05 12.91
N LEU A 110 -7.88 -3.38 12.96
CA LEU A 110 -6.82 -4.24 13.49
C LEU A 110 -5.54 -4.15 12.62
N GLN A 111 -5.67 -4.17 11.30
CA GLN A 111 -4.55 -3.98 10.38
C GLN A 111 -3.82 -2.66 10.63
N THR A 112 -4.55 -1.55 10.77
CA THR A 112 -3.98 -0.23 11.09
C THR A 112 -3.23 -0.26 12.41
N ALA A 113 -3.79 -0.88 13.46
CA ALA A 113 -3.12 -1.01 14.75
C ALA A 113 -1.83 -1.86 14.66
N LEU A 114 -1.82 -2.92 13.85
CA LEU A 114 -0.65 -3.75 13.60
C LEU A 114 0.47 -2.97 12.90
N CYS A 115 0.16 -2.21 11.85
CA CYS A 115 1.13 -1.38 11.13
C CYS A 115 1.79 -0.35 12.06
N HIS A 116 0.99 0.34 12.88
CA HIS A 116 1.51 1.25 13.91
C HIS A 116 2.40 0.53 14.93
N ALA A 117 2.00 -0.65 15.39
CA ALA A 117 2.79 -1.43 16.34
C ALA A 117 4.16 -1.80 15.75
N VAL A 118 4.22 -2.19 14.47
CA VAL A 118 5.49 -2.44 13.75
C VAL A 118 6.37 -1.20 13.73
N MET A 119 5.85 -0.05 13.27
CA MET A 119 6.65 1.18 13.20
C MET A 119 7.17 1.60 14.59
N ASN A 120 6.31 1.54 15.60
CA ASN A 120 6.66 1.90 16.97
C ASN A 120 7.60 0.90 17.63
N THR A 121 7.73 -0.32 17.11
CA THR A 121 8.73 -1.30 17.59
C THR A 121 10.14 -0.79 17.33
N PHE A 122 10.39 -0.22 16.14
CA PHE A 122 11.68 0.37 15.82
C PHE A 122 11.97 1.60 16.68
N LEU A 123 10.98 2.47 16.91
CA LEU A 123 11.14 3.65 17.76
C LEU A 123 11.40 3.31 19.22
N ALA A 124 10.74 2.27 19.74
CA ALA A 124 10.97 1.82 21.11
C ALA A 124 12.41 1.32 21.32
N LYS A 125 12.97 0.64 20.32
CA LYS A 125 14.29 -0.01 20.43
C LYS A 125 15.46 0.85 19.95
N TYR A 126 15.24 1.68 18.94
CA TYR A 126 16.26 2.50 18.26
C TYR A 126 15.78 3.94 18.03
N PRO A 127 15.39 4.69 19.09
CA PRO A 127 14.73 5.99 18.97
C PRO A 127 15.56 7.06 18.25
N GLU A 128 16.90 6.96 18.31
CA GLU A 128 17.81 7.94 17.68
C GLU A 128 18.11 7.63 16.22
N ASN A 129 17.76 6.44 15.73
CA ASN A 129 18.13 5.96 14.39
C ASN A 129 17.02 6.17 13.36
N PHE A 130 15.80 6.47 13.79
CA PHE A 130 14.63 6.54 12.94
C PHE A 130 13.97 7.91 12.99
N VAL A 131 13.47 8.34 11.84
CA VAL A 131 12.57 9.48 11.70
C VAL A 131 11.16 8.93 11.60
N TYR A 132 10.27 9.42 12.46
CA TYR A 132 8.85 9.12 12.42
C TYR A 132 8.04 10.40 12.37
N GLU A 133 6.98 10.40 11.56
CA GLU A 133 6.00 11.48 11.50
C GLU A 133 4.61 10.86 11.27
N ASP A 134 3.60 11.38 11.96
CA ASP A 134 2.20 11.07 11.67
C ASP A 134 1.81 11.69 10.32
N GLU A 135 0.95 11.03 9.54
CA GLU A 135 0.57 11.49 8.19
C GLU A 135 0.03 12.94 8.20
N SER A 136 -0.71 13.29 9.26
CA SER A 136 -1.19 14.66 9.55
C SER A 136 -2.07 15.28 8.45
N LEU A 137 -2.78 14.45 7.68
CA LEU A 137 -3.79 14.86 6.71
C LEU A 137 -5.20 14.65 7.27
N ALA A 138 -6.16 15.44 6.82
CA ALA A 138 -7.53 15.39 7.33
C ALA A 138 -8.16 13.99 7.15
N GLY A 139 -8.75 13.43 8.21
CA GLY A 139 -9.38 12.11 8.18
C GLY A 139 -8.42 10.93 8.21
N THR A 140 -7.11 11.16 8.14
CA THR A 140 -6.09 10.11 8.21
C THR A 140 -5.72 9.73 9.64
N CYS A 141 -5.25 8.50 9.80
CA CYS A 141 -4.58 8.00 11.00
C CYS A 141 -3.33 7.19 10.64
N GLY A 142 -2.75 7.46 9.47
CA GLY A 142 -1.52 6.85 9.00
C GLY A 142 -0.27 7.46 9.63
N GLY A 143 0.89 7.04 9.12
CA GLY A 143 2.19 7.51 9.59
C GLY A 143 3.32 7.02 8.70
N CYS A 144 4.53 7.49 8.95
CA CYS A 144 5.72 7.06 8.24
C CYS A 144 6.90 6.86 9.18
N LEU A 145 7.73 5.87 8.84
CA LEU A 145 8.96 5.55 9.54
C LEU A 145 10.08 5.43 8.52
N GLY A 146 11.19 6.14 8.72
CA GLY A 146 12.32 6.09 7.81
C GLY A 146 13.68 6.18 8.49
N THR A 147 14.72 5.75 7.78
CA THR A 147 16.12 5.79 8.22
C THR A 147 17.05 5.75 7.01
N VAL A 148 18.36 5.84 7.24
CA VAL A 148 19.39 5.61 6.23
C VAL A 148 20.11 4.30 6.56
N LEU A 149 20.13 3.38 5.61
CA LEU A 149 20.81 2.09 5.71
C LEU A 149 22.08 2.08 4.85
N THR A 150 22.98 1.16 5.13
CA THR A 150 24.09 0.83 4.21
C THR A 150 23.73 -0.43 3.43
N ILE A 151 23.53 -0.29 2.12
CA ILE A 151 23.25 -1.40 1.20
C ILE A 151 24.41 -1.49 0.21
N ASP A 152 25.14 -2.61 0.24
CA ASP A 152 26.34 -2.83 -0.57
C ASP A 152 27.38 -1.68 -0.47
N GLY A 153 27.59 -1.18 0.75
CA GLY A 153 28.52 -0.07 1.01
C GLY A 153 27.98 1.32 0.67
N HIS A 154 26.76 1.44 0.13
CA HIS A 154 26.15 2.72 -0.23
C HIS A 154 25.09 3.17 0.79
N PRO A 155 25.04 4.46 1.16
CA PRO A 155 23.97 4.99 1.98
C PRO A 155 22.66 5.07 1.17
N VAL A 156 21.60 4.43 1.67
CA VAL A 156 20.29 4.38 1.02
C VAL A 156 19.22 4.78 2.02
N SER A 157 18.50 5.85 1.72
CA SER A 157 17.33 6.26 2.48
C SER A 157 16.17 5.29 2.23
N VAL A 158 15.58 4.79 3.31
CA VAL A 158 14.43 3.87 3.29
C VAL A 158 13.30 4.44 4.11
N MET A 159 12.06 4.23 3.67
CA MET A 159 10.87 4.71 4.37
C MET A 159 9.69 3.79 4.11
N ALA A 160 9.07 3.35 5.21
CA ALA A 160 7.80 2.63 5.25
C ALA A 160 6.69 3.62 5.59
N THR A 161 5.54 3.50 4.93
CA THR A 161 4.38 4.36 5.17
C THR A 161 3.13 3.53 5.42
N LEU A 162 2.20 4.07 6.20
CA LEU A 162 0.87 3.54 6.42
C LEU A 162 -0.11 4.58 5.92
N ASN A 163 -0.92 4.23 4.93
CA ASN A 163 -2.03 5.05 4.44
C ASN A 163 -3.32 4.47 5.00
N ALA A 164 -4.00 5.22 5.87
CA ALA A 164 -5.16 4.73 6.61
C ALA A 164 -6.10 5.87 7.01
N ALA A 165 -7.40 5.68 6.83
CA ALA A 165 -8.43 6.57 7.35
C ALA A 165 -8.93 6.13 8.74
N THR A 166 -9.38 7.10 9.54
CA THR A 166 -9.95 6.83 10.86
C THR A 166 -11.20 5.95 10.78
N GLY A 167 -11.44 5.12 11.79
CA GLY A 167 -12.66 4.29 11.88
C GLY A 167 -12.63 3.00 11.06
N GLY A 168 -11.46 2.61 10.52
CA GLY A 168 -11.29 1.38 9.76
C GLY A 168 -11.93 1.42 8.38
N THR A 169 -12.10 2.61 7.79
CA THR A 169 -12.88 2.75 6.54
C THR A 169 -12.10 2.45 5.27
N GLY A 170 -10.80 2.17 5.33
CA GLY A 170 -9.94 2.02 4.15
C GLY A 170 -8.85 3.09 4.11
N PRO A 171 -8.00 3.11 3.08
CA PRO A 171 -6.93 4.09 3.01
C PRO A 171 -7.42 5.44 2.44
N ILE A 172 -6.67 6.50 2.77
CA ILE A 172 -6.61 7.74 2.00
C ILE A 172 -5.16 7.81 1.50
N GLU A 173 -4.98 7.82 0.20
CA GLU A 173 -3.70 7.59 -0.49
C GLU A 173 -3.25 8.83 -1.27
N ASP A 174 -3.74 10.01 -0.91
CA ASP A 174 -3.23 11.27 -1.46
C ASP A 174 -1.73 11.47 -1.16
N ALA A 175 -1.21 10.81 -0.13
CA ALA A 175 0.21 10.71 0.15
C ALA A 175 0.79 9.31 -0.16
N GLU A 176 0.32 8.60 -1.19
CA GLU A 176 0.94 7.35 -1.67
C GLU A 176 2.31 7.61 -2.32
N GLY A 177 3.03 6.53 -2.66
CA GLY A 177 4.26 6.57 -3.43
C GLY A 177 5.30 7.50 -2.82
N ASN A 178 5.90 8.35 -3.66
CA ASN A 178 6.96 9.28 -3.26
C ASN A 178 6.52 10.75 -3.28
N LEU A 179 5.24 10.98 -3.00
CA LEU A 179 4.67 12.32 -2.84
C LEU A 179 5.04 12.96 -1.49
N ALA A 180 5.78 14.07 -1.49
CA ALA A 180 6.27 14.68 -0.25
C ALA A 180 5.24 15.62 0.42
N TYR A 181 4.24 15.07 1.11
CA TYR A 181 3.18 15.84 1.81
C TYR A 181 2.96 15.47 3.27
N GLY A 182 2.32 16.36 4.01
CA GLY A 182 2.01 16.17 5.43
C GLY A 182 3.26 15.84 6.24
N GLY A 183 3.11 14.97 7.24
CA GLY A 183 4.27 14.47 7.99
C GLY A 183 5.24 13.66 7.13
N LYS A 184 4.74 12.95 6.12
CA LYS A 184 5.61 12.21 5.17
C LYS A 184 6.58 13.14 4.46
N GLY A 185 6.14 14.31 4.02
CA GLY A 185 6.98 15.32 3.39
C GLY A 185 8.11 15.82 4.29
N VAL A 186 7.81 16.03 5.58
CA VAL A 186 8.82 16.40 6.59
C VAL A 186 9.86 15.30 6.75
N ALA A 187 9.42 14.05 6.90
CA ALA A 187 10.32 12.91 7.02
C ALA A 187 11.17 12.71 5.75
N MET A 188 10.57 12.87 4.57
CA MET A 188 11.25 12.74 3.28
C MET A 188 12.35 13.79 3.13
N GLN A 189 12.10 15.05 3.49
CA GLN A 189 13.10 16.12 3.45
C GLN A 189 14.28 15.83 4.38
N ARG A 190 14.02 15.32 5.59
CA ARG A 190 15.09 14.95 6.54
C ARG A 190 15.97 13.82 6.01
N LEU A 191 15.40 12.91 5.23
CA LEU A 191 16.08 11.75 4.63
C LEU A 191 16.58 12.02 3.20
N GLY A 192 16.36 13.22 2.65
CA GLY A 192 16.70 13.59 1.27
C GLY A 192 15.89 12.86 0.19
N LEU A 193 14.82 12.15 0.56
CA LEU A 193 13.98 11.37 -0.36
C LEU A 193 13.16 12.26 -1.31
N ASP A 194 13.00 13.55 -1.00
CA ASP A 194 12.36 14.55 -1.86
C ASP A 194 13.18 14.91 -3.11
N LYS A 195 14.45 14.52 -3.16
CA LYS A 195 15.42 14.87 -4.21
C LYS A 195 16.10 13.68 -4.87
N LEU A 196 15.91 12.49 -4.32
CA LEU A 196 16.60 11.27 -4.77
C LEU A 196 15.68 10.42 -5.66
N PRO A 197 16.25 9.76 -6.69
CA PRO A 197 15.50 8.74 -7.42
C PRO A 197 15.11 7.61 -6.47
N THR A 198 13.88 7.13 -6.60
CA THR A 198 13.24 6.26 -5.62
C THR A 198 12.77 4.95 -6.25
N ILE A 199 13.20 3.82 -5.70
CA ILE A 199 12.49 2.55 -5.91
C ILE A 199 11.24 2.58 -5.04
N VAL A 200 10.07 2.55 -5.66
CA VAL A 200 8.79 2.42 -4.97
C VAL A 200 8.42 0.93 -4.94
N LEU A 201 8.13 0.41 -3.76
CA LEU A 201 7.77 -0.97 -3.52
C LEU A 201 6.27 -1.03 -3.34
N GLU A 202 5.61 -1.74 -4.24
CA GLU A 202 4.16 -1.82 -4.32
C GLU A 202 3.66 -3.25 -4.20
N SER A 203 2.34 -3.30 -4.03
CA SER A 203 1.48 -4.45 -3.79
C SER A 203 1.79 -5.77 -4.49
N LYS A 204 1.21 -6.82 -3.92
CA LYS A 204 1.00 -8.12 -4.58
C LYS A 204 -0.40 -8.13 -5.17
N ALA A 205 -0.51 -7.90 -6.48
CA ALA A 205 -1.77 -7.59 -7.15
C ALA A 205 -2.09 -8.52 -8.31
N TYR A 206 -3.38 -8.85 -8.43
CA TYR A 206 -3.98 -9.43 -9.61
C TYR A 206 -4.63 -8.32 -10.44
N VAL A 207 -4.15 -8.13 -11.68
CA VAL A 207 -4.73 -7.23 -12.66
C VAL A 207 -5.19 -8.07 -13.84
N PRO A 208 -6.50 -8.25 -14.09
CA PRO A 208 -6.97 -9.21 -15.09
C PRO A 208 -6.30 -9.07 -16.46
N ALA A 209 -6.11 -7.83 -16.93
CA ALA A 209 -5.49 -7.53 -18.23
C ALA A 209 -4.01 -7.93 -18.34
N ALA A 210 -3.29 -8.05 -17.22
CA ALA A 210 -1.86 -8.37 -17.20
C ALA A 210 -1.57 -9.78 -16.63
N CYS A 211 -2.48 -10.32 -15.82
CA CYS A 211 -2.22 -11.47 -14.95
C CYS A 211 -2.94 -12.75 -15.38
N SER A 212 -3.93 -12.68 -16.28
CA SER A 212 -4.79 -13.84 -16.61
C SER A 212 -4.02 -15.05 -17.13
N GLU A 213 -2.97 -14.79 -17.93
CA GLU A 213 -2.14 -15.82 -18.57
C GLU A 213 -0.95 -16.28 -17.73
N LEU A 214 -0.76 -15.71 -16.54
CA LEU A 214 0.35 -16.09 -15.66
C LEU A 214 0.08 -17.45 -15.01
N SER A 215 1.05 -18.37 -15.16
CA SER A 215 1.02 -19.70 -14.53
C SER A 215 1.55 -19.70 -13.09
N ALA A 216 2.31 -18.68 -12.72
CA ALA A 216 2.86 -18.47 -11.39
C ALA A 216 3.00 -16.96 -11.12
N ASP A 217 3.05 -16.58 -9.84
CA ASP A 217 3.26 -15.20 -9.43
C ASP A 217 4.68 -14.77 -9.83
N VAL A 218 4.83 -13.55 -10.36
CA VAL A 218 6.11 -13.00 -10.81
C VAL A 218 6.28 -11.57 -10.32
N LEU A 219 7.52 -11.13 -10.13
CA LEU A 219 7.76 -9.71 -9.86
C LEU A 219 7.47 -8.87 -11.11
N TRP A 220 7.02 -7.65 -10.93
CA TRP A 220 6.61 -6.75 -11.99
C TRP A 220 7.23 -5.37 -11.80
N VAL A 221 8.12 -5.01 -12.72
CA VAL A 221 8.70 -3.67 -12.83
C VAL A 221 7.77 -2.79 -13.65
N ARG A 222 7.33 -1.66 -13.09
CA ARG A 222 6.37 -0.75 -13.71
C ARG A 222 6.92 0.68 -13.68
N TYR A 223 6.93 1.34 -14.83
CA TYR A 223 7.22 2.77 -14.96
C TYR A 223 6.66 3.29 -16.27
N ASN A 224 6.71 4.60 -16.46
CA ASN A 224 6.42 5.31 -17.70
C ASN A 224 7.71 5.91 -18.26
N GLU A 225 8.13 5.54 -19.47
CA GLU A 225 9.39 6.03 -20.05
C GLU A 225 9.43 7.55 -20.23
N GLU A 226 8.28 8.16 -20.52
CA GLU A 226 8.14 9.59 -20.76
C GLU A 226 8.01 10.40 -19.47
N ALA A 227 7.29 9.88 -18.47
CA ALA A 227 6.96 10.62 -17.26
C ALA A 227 7.77 10.22 -16.01
N ASP A 228 8.15 8.96 -15.85
CA ASP A 228 8.80 8.42 -14.65
C ASP A 228 10.33 8.46 -14.75
N ASN A 229 11.04 7.63 -13.99
CA ASN A 229 12.49 7.49 -14.08
C ASN A 229 12.89 6.15 -14.74
N PRO A 230 13.13 6.11 -16.06
CA PRO A 230 13.55 4.89 -16.76
C PRO A 230 14.89 4.32 -16.26
N VAL A 231 15.76 5.14 -15.65
CA VAL A 231 17.03 4.65 -15.06
C VAL A 231 16.76 3.76 -13.86
N VAL A 232 15.81 4.14 -13.00
CA VAL A 232 15.37 3.30 -11.86
C VAL A 232 14.71 2.01 -12.37
N GLY A 233 13.85 2.11 -13.39
CA GLY A 233 13.22 0.94 -14.01
C GLY A 233 14.23 -0.05 -14.59
N LYS A 234 15.24 0.46 -15.31
CA LYS A 234 16.33 -0.35 -15.86
C LYS A 234 17.17 -0.99 -14.75
N ALA A 235 17.49 -0.25 -13.69
CA ALA A 235 18.23 -0.79 -12.55
C ALA A 235 17.48 -1.96 -11.89
N LEU A 236 16.16 -1.88 -11.75
CA LEU A 236 15.32 -2.98 -11.26
C LEU A 236 15.35 -4.20 -12.19
N CYS A 237 15.25 -4.01 -13.51
CA CYS A 237 15.36 -5.10 -14.48
C CYS A 237 16.74 -5.78 -14.43
N CYS A 238 17.82 -5.02 -14.33
CA CYS A 238 19.18 -5.56 -14.16
C CYS A 238 19.32 -6.30 -12.82
N GLY A 239 18.84 -5.72 -11.73
CA GLY A 239 18.87 -6.38 -10.42
C GLY A 239 18.08 -7.68 -10.39
N ALA A 240 16.95 -7.74 -11.07
CA ALA A 240 16.16 -8.97 -11.21
C ALA A 240 16.90 -10.06 -12.01
N HIS A 241 17.53 -9.68 -13.12
CA HIS A 241 18.38 -10.57 -13.90
C HIS A 241 19.53 -11.13 -13.06
N ASP A 242 20.27 -10.27 -12.36
CA ASP A 242 21.43 -10.66 -11.54
C ASP A 242 21.01 -11.54 -10.35
N ALA A 243 19.85 -11.25 -9.76
CA ALA A 243 19.25 -12.08 -8.73
C ALA A 243 18.60 -13.36 -9.27
N SER A 244 18.57 -13.59 -10.60
CA SER A 244 17.87 -14.73 -11.21
C SER A 244 16.41 -14.83 -10.75
N VAL A 245 15.72 -13.69 -10.68
CA VAL A 245 14.29 -13.60 -10.32
C VAL A 245 13.49 -13.35 -11.59
N VAL A 246 12.44 -14.15 -11.81
CA VAL A 246 11.55 -13.97 -12.95
C VAL A 246 10.75 -12.69 -12.77
N THR A 247 10.87 -11.80 -13.74
CA THR A 247 10.13 -10.54 -13.79
C THR A 247 9.44 -10.33 -15.12
N MET A 248 8.35 -9.57 -15.08
CA MET A 248 7.80 -8.86 -16.23
C MET A 248 8.05 -7.35 -16.08
N CYS A 249 8.03 -6.61 -17.20
CA CYS A 249 8.27 -5.17 -17.21
C CYS A 249 7.23 -4.45 -18.07
N SER A 250 6.73 -3.31 -17.59
CA SER A 250 5.87 -2.40 -18.33
C SER A 250 6.39 -0.97 -18.22
N ASN A 251 6.82 -0.40 -19.34
CA ASN A 251 7.39 0.96 -19.44
C ASN A 251 6.34 2.02 -19.89
N THR A 252 5.06 1.65 -19.91
CA THR A 252 3.92 2.52 -20.21
C THR A 252 2.90 2.57 -19.06
N ALA A 253 3.32 2.17 -17.85
CA ALA A 253 2.45 2.17 -16.67
C ALA A 253 2.06 3.60 -16.25
N TYR A 254 1.04 3.72 -15.40
CA TYR A 254 0.63 4.98 -14.76
C TYR A 254 0.46 6.16 -15.75
N PRO A 255 -0.47 6.05 -16.72
CA PRO A 255 -0.77 7.18 -17.60
C PRO A 255 -1.18 8.42 -16.78
N ARG A 256 -0.84 9.60 -17.30
CA ARG A 256 -1.06 10.92 -16.67
C ARG A 256 -1.75 11.88 -17.63
N GLY A 257 -2.31 12.96 -17.08
CA GLY A 257 -2.99 13.99 -17.86
C GLY A 257 -4.39 13.60 -18.34
N GLY A 258 -4.83 12.37 -18.04
CA GLY A 258 -6.19 11.90 -18.31
C GLY A 258 -7.19 12.32 -17.24
N LYS A 259 -8.48 12.17 -17.56
CA LYS A 259 -9.60 12.30 -16.62
C LYS A 259 -10.16 10.95 -16.20
N GLU A 260 -9.32 9.92 -16.20
CA GLU A 260 -9.75 8.53 -15.99
C GLU A 260 -10.41 8.40 -14.61
N LEU A 261 -9.72 8.79 -13.54
CA LEU A 261 -10.27 8.70 -12.18
C LEU A 261 -11.54 9.55 -11.98
N GLU A 262 -11.57 10.77 -12.54
CA GLU A 262 -12.76 11.65 -12.52
C GLU A 262 -13.94 10.97 -13.23
N THR A 263 -13.71 10.41 -14.42
CA THR A 263 -14.73 9.73 -15.24
C THR A 263 -15.25 8.50 -14.53
N MET A 264 -14.35 7.69 -13.94
CA MET A 264 -14.71 6.48 -13.21
C MET A 264 -15.49 6.81 -11.93
N THR A 265 -15.12 7.88 -11.22
CA THR A 265 -15.86 8.39 -10.06
C THR A 265 -17.29 8.76 -10.46
N HIS A 266 -17.44 9.47 -11.59
CA HIS A 266 -18.75 9.84 -12.12
C HIS A 266 -19.60 8.61 -12.49
N GLN A 267 -19.02 7.68 -13.27
CA GLN A 267 -19.70 6.45 -13.70
C GLN A 267 -20.13 5.60 -12.51
N LEU A 268 -19.30 5.49 -11.47
CA LEU A 268 -19.65 4.81 -10.24
C LEU A 268 -20.84 5.48 -9.55
N GLY A 269 -20.83 6.82 -9.46
CA GLY A 269 -21.92 7.61 -8.90
C GLY A 269 -23.24 7.45 -9.65
N GLU A 270 -23.19 7.47 -10.99
CA GLU A 270 -24.36 7.19 -11.84
C GLU A 270 -24.93 5.79 -11.57
N ARG A 271 -24.06 4.78 -11.49
CA ARG A 271 -24.49 3.41 -11.22
C ARG A 271 -25.13 3.25 -9.83
N ILE A 272 -24.59 3.92 -8.82
CA ILE A 272 -25.20 3.96 -7.48
C ILE A 272 -26.57 4.63 -7.54
N ALA A 273 -26.70 5.74 -8.27
CA ALA A 273 -27.97 6.44 -8.43
C ALA A 273 -29.03 5.58 -9.14
N GLU A 274 -28.66 4.87 -10.20
CA GLU A 274 -29.53 3.92 -10.90
C GLU A 274 -30.07 2.83 -9.95
N LEU A 275 -29.18 2.22 -9.15
CA LEU A 275 -29.58 1.22 -8.16
C LEU A 275 -30.49 1.82 -7.09
N GLY A 276 -30.24 3.05 -6.65
CA GLY A 276 -31.09 3.77 -5.71
C GLY A 276 -32.50 4.02 -6.25
N VAL A 277 -32.63 4.45 -7.51
CA VAL A 277 -33.92 4.63 -8.20
C VAL A 277 -34.65 3.30 -8.32
N ALA A 278 -33.97 2.25 -8.80
CA ALA A 278 -34.55 0.91 -8.90
C ALA A 278 -35.05 0.39 -7.53
N LEU A 279 -34.27 0.61 -6.47
CA LEU A 279 -34.63 0.20 -5.11
C LEU A 279 -35.89 0.90 -4.61
N SER A 280 -36.03 2.20 -4.89
CA SER A 280 -37.21 2.98 -4.51
C SER A 280 -38.50 2.49 -5.18
N ALA A 281 -38.40 1.91 -6.39
CA ALA A 281 -39.53 1.37 -7.12
C ALA A 281 -39.83 -0.10 -6.74
N ALA A 282 -38.86 -0.81 -6.15
CA ALA A 282 -38.96 -2.24 -5.87
C ALA A 282 -40.11 -2.56 -4.89
N GLN A 283 -40.92 -3.55 -5.23
CA GLN A 283 -42.09 -3.92 -4.43
C GLN A 283 -41.82 -5.18 -3.60
N SER A 284 -41.11 -6.15 -4.17
CA SER A 284 -40.83 -7.42 -3.51
C SER A 284 -39.55 -7.39 -2.67
N SER A 285 -39.45 -8.28 -1.68
CA SER A 285 -38.22 -8.46 -0.91
C SER A 285 -37.07 -9.01 -1.78
N VAL A 286 -37.38 -9.88 -2.75
CA VAL A 286 -36.37 -10.47 -3.65
C VAL A 286 -35.68 -9.39 -4.49
N GLU A 287 -36.44 -8.47 -5.07
CA GLU A 287 -35.89 -7.32 -5.81
C GLU A 287 -35.01 -6.44 -4.90
N LYS A 288 -35.53 -6.07 -3.72
CA LYS A 288 -34.81 -5.22 -2.76
C LYS A 288 -33.49 -5.85 -2.33
N VAL A 289 -33.49 -7.14 -2.01
CA VAL A 289 -32.28 -7.88 -1.63
C VAL A 289 -31.29 -7.94 -2.79
N SER A 290 -31.75 -8.21 -4.01
CA SER A 290 -30.86 -8.25 -5.19
C SER A 290 -30.18 -6.91 -5.45
N LEU A 291 -30.94 -5.81 -5.40
CA LEU A 291 -30.43 -4.46 -5.65
C LEU A 291 -29.44 -4.00 -4.58
N ILE A 292 -29.74 -4.27 -3.30
CA ILE A 292 -28.81 -3.98 -2.21
C ILE A 292 -27.56 -4.86 -2.32
N GLY A 293 -27.70 -6.12 -2.75
CA GLY A 293 -26.56 -7.00 -3.01
C GLY A 293 -25.62 -6.46 -4.08
N GLU A 294 -26.18 -5.94 -5.19
CA GLU A 294 -25.39 -5.30 -6.25
C GLU A 294 -24.68 -4.03 -5.77
N LEU A 295 -25.40 -3.19 -5.00
CA LEU A 295 -24.79 -2.00 -4.39
C LEU A 295 -23.65 -2.38 -3.43
N ALA A 296 -23.80 -3.45 -2.66
CA ALA A 296 -22.76 -3.93 -1.77
C ALA A 296 -21.50 -4.40 -2.53
N VAL A 297 -21.66 -5.07 -3.68
CA VAL A 297 -20.52 -5.45 -4.54
C VAL A 297 -19.81 -4.22 -5.07
N LEU A 298 -20.58 -3.25 -5.61
CA LEU A 298 -20.04 -2.01 -6.15
C LEU A 298 -19.25 -1.22 -5.09
N VAL A 299 -19.79 -1.05 -3.88
CA VAL A 299 -19.13 -0.32 -2.79
C VAL A 299 -17.93 -1.09 -2.23
N SER A 300 -18.01 -2.42 -2.14
CA SER A 300 -16.91 -3.23 -1.57
C SER A 300 -15.75 -3.48 -2.53
N GLN A 301 -15.93 -3.23 -3.84
CA GLN A 301 -14.95 -3.57 -4.86
C GLN A 301 -14.60 -2.36 -5.72
N ASP A 302 -15.51 -1.93 -6.58
CA ASP A 302 -15.24 -0.88 -7.58
C ASP A 302 -14.95 0.48 -6.93
N ALA A 303 -15.59 0.79 -5.81
CA ALA A 303 -15.35 2.04 -5.09
C ALA A 303 -13.91 2.16 -4.56
N GLY A 304 -13.21 1.05 -4.31
CA GLY A 304 -11.79 1.10 -3.95
C GLY A 304 -10.95 1.76 -5.04
N GLY A 305 -11.33 1.59 -6.30
CA GLY A 305 -10.62 2.16 -7.44
C GLY A 305 -10.85 3.64 -7.71
N VAL A 306 -11.67 4.31 -6.89
CA VAL A 306 -11.93 5.77 -7.04
C VAL A 306 -11.83 6.55 -5.72
N THR A 307 -11.79 5.85 -4.58
CA THR A 307 -11.75 6.50 -3.25
C THR A 307 -10.35 6.65 -2.68
N PHE A 308 -9.37 5.95 -3.24
CA PHE A 308 -8.01 5.94 -2.72
C PHE A 308 -7.31 7.31 -2.89
N MET A 309 -7.48 7.98 -4.03
CA MET A 309 -6.76 9.21 -4.36
C MET A 309 -7.68 10.27 -4.98
N SER A 310 -7.37 11.53 -4.74
CA SER A 310 -8.01 12.70 -5.35
C SER A 310 -7.78 12.76 -6.87
N SER A 311 -8.83 13.02 -7.65
CA SER A 311 -8.76 13.06 -9.13
C SER A 311 -7.76 14.08 -9.69
N ALA A 312 -7.68 15.27 -9.07
CA ALA A 312 -6.74 16.31 -9.48
C ALA A 312 -5.29 15.85 -9.29
N LEU A 313 -5.01 15.17 -8.18
CA LEU A 313 -3.71 14.58 -7.90
C LEU A 313 -3.39 13.45 -8.86
N ASN A 314 -4.31 12.50 -9.05
CA ASN A 314 -4.14 11.36 -9.94
C ASN A 314 -3.74 11.79 -11.37
N THR A 315 -4.30 12.89 -11.86
CA THR A 315 -3.96 13.46 -13.17
C THR A 315 -2.47 13.83 -13.28
N LEU A 316 -1.86 14.26 -12.17
CA LEU A 316 -0.49 14.73 -12.10
C LEU A 316 0.52 13.60 -11.88
N VAL A 317 0.18 12.61 -11.05
CA VAL A 317 1.15 11.59 -10.57
C VAL A 317 0.81 10.16 -10.96
N GLY A 318 -0.33 9.96 -11.62
CA GLY A 318 -0.85 8.63 -11.96
C GLY A 318 -1.32 7.87 -10.71
N GLY A 319 -1.91 6.69 -10.94
CA GLY A 319 -2.47 5.86 -9.87
C GLY A 319 -1.46 5.12 -8.98
N GLY A 320 -0.19 5.52 -8.96
CA GLY A 320 0.81 4.97 -8.03
C GLY A 320 1.51 6.04 -7.19
N GLY A 321 0.97 7.27 -7.17
CA GLY A 321 1.56 8.37 -6.39
C GLY A 321 2.99 8.69 -6.80
N LEU A 322 3.31 8.64 -8.10
CA LEU A 322 4.68 8.79 -8.58
C LEU A 322 4.96 10.24 -8.99
N GLN A 323 5.82 10.92 -8.24
CA GLN A 323 6.36 12.21 -8.64
C GLN A 323 7.12 12.05 -9.97
N PRO A 324 6.75 12.79 -11.04
CA PRO A 324 7.38 12.66 -12.34
C PRO A 324 8.91 12.78 -12.28
N GLY A 325 9.61 11.90 -13.00
CA GLY A 325 11.06 11.79 -13.04
C GLY A 325 11.72 11.13 -11.83
N MET A 326 10.98 10.75 -10.79
CA MET A 326 11.61 10.27 -9.57
C MET A 326 11.70 8.75 -9.45
N ALA A 327 10.72 8.01 -9.93
CA ALA A 327 10.55 6.63 -9.49
C ALA A 327 10.40 5.61 -10.61
N ALA A 328 10.58 4.35 -10.23
CA ALA A 328 9.95 3.20 -10.85
C ALA A 328 9.43 2.28 -9.75
N VAL A 329 8.43 1.47 -10.07
CA VAL A 329 7.74 0.61 -9.13
C VAL A 329 8.20 -0.84 -9.30
N LEU A 330 8.50 -1.51 -8.20
CA LEU A 330 8.62 -2.96 -8.12
C LEU A 330 7.40 -3.50 -7.36
N SER A 331 6.66 -4.40 -7.99
CA SER A 331 5.45 -5.04 -7.44
C SER A 331 5.44 -6.54 -7.73
N MET A 332 4.38 -7.25 -7.37
CA MET A 332 4.21 -8.67 -7.71
C MET A 332 2.88 -8.87 -8.43
N ALA A 333 2.95 -9.44 -9.64
CA ALA A 333 1.80 -9.86 -10.41
C ALA A 333 1.35 -11.26 -9.96
N VAL A 334 0.11 -11.36 -9.51
CA VAL A 334 -0.49 -12.59 -9.00
C VAL A 334 -1.05 -13.43 -10.15
N SER A 335 -0.82 -14.73 -10.15
CA SER A 335 -1.36 -15.63 -11.16
C SER A 335 -2.86 -15.86 -11.05
N GLY A 336 -3.51 -16.20 -12.17
CA GLY A 336 -4.91 -16.60 -12.19
C GLY A 336 -5.20 -17.81 -11.27
N VAL A 337 -4.25 -18.73 -11.11
CA VAL A 337 -4.37 -19.88 -10.20
C VAL A 337 -4.40 -19.43 -8.75
N ASN A 338 -3.52 -18.50 -8.36
CA ASN A 338 -3.46 -17.97 -7.00
C ASN A 338 -4.76 -17.24 -6.65
N ILE A 339 -5.19 -16.28 -7.48
CA ILE A 339 -6.37 -15.45 -7.16
C ILE A 339 -7.66 -16.25 -7.11
N ARG A 340 -7.82 -17.30 -7.93
CA ARG A 340 -8.99 -18.19 -7.86
C ARG A 340 -9.05 -19.01 -6.58
N ARG A 341 -7.90 -19.33 -5.99
CA ARG A 341 -7.81 -20.09 -4.74
C ARG A 341 -8.06 -19.21 -3.52
N TRP A 342 -7.41 -18.06 -3.47
CA TRP A 342 -7.37 -17.24 -2.26
C TRP A 342 -8.37 -16.08 -2.27
N HIS A 343 -8.85 -15.68 -3.45
CA HIS A 343 -9.74 -14.53 -3.71
C HIS A 343 -9.17 -13.16 -3.33
N ILE A 344 -8.37 -13.07 -2.27
CA ILE A 344 -7.61 -11.92 -1.82
C ILE A 344 -6.16 -12.40 -1.69
N PRO A 345 -5.20 -11.81 -2.41
CA PRO A 345 -3.81 -12.20 -2.25
C PRO A 345 -3.31 -11.77 -0.86
N ALA A 346 -2.27 -12.46 -0.40
CA ALA A 346 -1.56 -12.14 0.82
C ALA A 346 -0.06 -12.28 0.59
N VAL A 347 0.71 -11.32 1.10
CA VAL A 347 2.17 -11.29 1.05
C VAL A 347 2.73 -12.28 2.05
N SER A 348 3.58 -13.17 1.57
CA SER A 348 4.27 -14.16 2.40
C SER A 348 5.73 -13.76 2.68
N PRO A 349 6.40 -14.41 3.65
CA PRO A 349 7.83 -14.25 3.85
C PRO A 349 8.68 -14.60 2.61
N MET A 350 8.19 -15.51 1.76
CA MET A 350 8.88 -15.84 0.50
C MET A 350 8.80 -14.70 -0.50
N ASP A 351 7.64 -14.05 -0.58
CA ASP A 351 7.43 -12.91 -1.48
C ASP A 351 8.39 -11.78 -1.08
N VAL A 352 8.40 -11.41 0.20
CA VAL A 352 9.33 -10.39 0.73
C VAL A 352 10.79 -10.71 0.39
N ARG A 353 11.23 -11.97 0.52
CA ARG A 353 12.58 -12.36 0.12
C ARG A 353 12.84 -12.12 -1.36
N GLN A 354 11.90 -12.35 -2.26
CA GLN A 354 12.08 -12.08 -3.69
C GLN A 354 12.24 -10.57 -3.96
N TYR A 355 11.40 -9.73 -3.36
CA TYR A 355 11.55 -8.28 -3.46
C TYR A 355 12.93 -7.82 -2.97
N LEU A 356 13.35 -8.26 -1.78
CA LEU A 356 14.64 -7.87 -1.20
C LEU A 356 15.83 -8.28 -2.06
N ARG A 357 15.79 -9.46 -2.69
CA ARG A 357 16.83 -9.91 -3.64
C ARG A 357 16.97 -8.95 -4.80
N VAL A 358 15.85 -8.54 -5.43
CA VAL A 358 15.86 -7.60 -6.55
C VAL A 358 16.30 -6.22 -6.11
N VAL A 359 15.77 -5.68 -5.00
CA VAL A 359 16.13 -4.33 -4.51
C VAL A 359 17.61 -4.23 -4.17
N THR A 360 18.14 -5.24 -3.47
CA THR A 360 19.57 -5.27 -3.09
C THR A 360 20.45 -5.36 -4.34
N ALA A 361 20.11 -6.23 -5.30
CA ALA A 361 20.86 -6.36 -6.55
C ALA A 361 20.72 -5.15 -7.49
N ALA A 362 19.59 -4.44 -7.46
CA ALA A 362 19.35 -3.24 -8.25
C ALA A 362 20.10 -2.01 -7.72
N THR A 363 20.43 -1.98 -6.43
CA THR A 363 21.03 -0.81 -5.77
C THR A 363 22.36 -0.40 -6.43
N PRO A 364 23.35 -1.29 -6.67
CA PRO A 364 24.58 -0.92 -7.36
C PRO A 364 24.35 -0.38 -8.79
N HIS A 365 23.38 -0.93 -9.51
CA HIS A 365 23.02 -0.46 -10.86
C HIS A 365 22.46 0.96 -10.82
N LEU A 366 21.62 1.28 -9.85
CA LEU A 366 21.08 2.63 -9.68
C LEU A 366 22.18 3.61 -9.24
N VAL A 367 23.05 3.20 -8.31
CA VAL A 367 24.19 4.03 -7.84
C VAL A 367 25.14 4.36 -8.99
N ALA A 368 25.46 3.39 -9.85
CA ALA A 368 26.33 3.61 -11.01
C ALA A 368 25.76 4.64 -12.02
N ASN A 369 24.44 4.85 -12.01
CA ASN A 369 23.73 5.76 -12.92
C ASN A 369 22.99 6.89 -12.17
N ILE A 370 23.42 7.19 -10.93
CA ILE A 370 22.69 8.09 -10.03
C ILE A 370 22.60 9.52 -10.56
N ASP A 371 23.64 9.98 -11.27
CA ASP A 371 23.67 11.33 -11.84
C ASP A 371 22.61 11.52 -12.93
N GLU A 372 22.46 10.54 -13.83
CA GLU A 372 21.42 10.53 -14.85
C GLU A 372 20.03 10.45 -14.22
N ALA A 373 19.85 9.54 -13.24
CA ALA A 373 18.59 9.39 -12.53
C ALA A 373 18.19 10.68 -11.80
N THR A 374 19.15 11.36 -11.15
CA THR A 374 18.93 12.63 -10.44
C THR A 374 18.69 13.80 -11.41
N GLN A 375 19.29 13.78 -12.60
CA GLN A 375 18.99 14.76 -13.63
C GLN A 375 17.53 14.67 -14.07
N LEU A 376 17.00 13.45 -14.23
CA LEU A 376 15.59 13.22 -14.56
C LEU A 376 14.65 13.69 -13.45
N VAL A 377 15.01 13.49 -12.18
CA VAL A 377 14.28 14.07 -11.03
C VAL A 377 14.14 15.58 -11.24
N ARG A 378 15.26 16.30 -11.42
CA ARG A 378 15.24 17.77 -11.57
C ARG A 378 14.50 18.24 -12.83
N ALA A 379 14.58 17.48 -13.92
CA ALA A 379 14.03 17.87 -15.22
C ALA A 379 12.52 17.66 -15.31
N ARG A 380 11.97 16.64 -14.64
CA ARG A 380 10.56 16.25 -14.76
C ARG A 380 9.73 16.57 -13.52
N GLN A 381 10.34 16.79 -12.35
CA GLN A 381 9.64 17.08 -11.10
C GLN A 381 8.71 18.28 -11.28
N ILE A 382 7.44 18.10 -10.94
CA ILE A 382 6.43 19.15 -10.97
C ILE A 382 6.21 19.74 -9.58
N LEU A 383 6.02 21.06 -9.52
CA LEU A 383 5.50 21.69 -8.31
C LEU A 383 4.02 21.41 -8.21
N MET A 384 3.61 21.03 -7.02
CA MET A 384 2.25 20.59 -6.80
C MET A 384 1.38 21.77 -6.38
N PRO A 385 0.17 21.91 -6.94
CA PRO A 385 -0.69 23.04 -6.62
C PRO A 385 -1.01 23.07 -5.11
N PRO A 386 -1.05 24.26 -4.48
CA PRO A 386 -1.32 24.39 -3.04
C PRO A 386 -2.66 23.78 -2.59
N ASP A 387 -3.66 23.77 -3.47
CA ASP A 387 -5.04 23.32 -3.18
C ASP A 387 -5.29 21.86 -3.59
N THR A 388 -4.24 21.06 -3.78
CA THR A 388 -4.36 19.66 -4.23
C THR A 388 -4.78 18.70 -3.10
N PHE A 389 -4.77 19.15 -1.84
CA PHE A 389 -4.90 18.33 -0.62
C PHE A 389 -5.89 18.90 0.39
#